data_AF-A0A9P9JLV7-F1
#
_entry.id   AF-A0A9P9JLV7-F1
#
_cell.length_a   1.000
_cell.length_b   1.000
_cell.length_c   1.000
_cell.angle_alpha   90.00
_cell.angle_beta   90.00
_cell.angle_gamma   90.00
#
_symmetry.space_group_name_H-M   'P 1'
#
loop_
_entity.id
_entity.type
_entity.pdbx_description
1 polymer ?
#
loop_
_entity_poly.entity_id
_entity_poly.type
_entity_poly.pdbx_seq_one_letter_code
_entity_poly.pdbx_strand_id
1 'polypeptide(L)'
;YGPDDIFRALKGKCVTLEAGEYTYEQCWLGSTKQKSKKGHGQSNMGNFKRIAREMADEEDRIDGKSLGRGERMLLKYEDGQQCWNGPQRRTDVWLGCAETEELWRVSESEKCVYRMEIGTPAACDFSRWDVGSQPKKPRHRDEL
;
A
#
# COMPACT_ATOMS: atom_id res chain seq x y z
N TYR A 1 5.24 12.46 -9.86
CA TYR A 1 5.74 11.72 -8.67
C TYR A 1 5.20 12.49 -7.48
N GLY A 2 4.43 11.84 -6.60
CA GLY A 2 3.55 12.49 -5.62
C GLY A 2 4.24 13.45 -4.64
N PRO A 3 3.48 14.11 -3.74
CA PRO A 3 4.04 15.05 -2.80
C PRO A 3 5.19 14.39 -2.04
N ASP A 4 6.34 15.06 -2.03
CA ASP A 4 7.54 14.80 -1.20
C ASP A 4 8.52 13.69 -1.59
N ASP A 5 8.63 13.29 -2.87
CA ASP A 5 9.70 12.34 -3.32
C ASP A 5 9.68 10.99 -2.55
N ILE A 6 8.64 10.71 -1.77
CA ILE A 6 8.59 9.63 -0.77
C ILE A 6 8.73 8.24 -1.40
N PHE A 7 8.22 8.08 -2.62
CA PHE A 7 8.35 6.85 -3.39
C PHE A 7 9.66 6.73 -4.16
N ARG A 8 10.49 7.78 -4.22
CA ARG A 8 11.80 7.71 -4.89
C ARG A 8 12.71 6.69 -4.21
N ALA A 9 12.74 6.69 -2.88
CA ALA A 9 13.51 5.74 -2.07
C ALA A 9 12.97 4.31 -2.13
N LEU A 10 11.70 4.14 -2.56
CA LEU A 10 11.04 2.86 -2.68
C LEU A 10 11.14 2.27 -4.09
N LYS A 11 11.32 3.10 -5.13
CA LYS A 11 11.33 2.69 -6.53
C LYS A 11 12.18 1.43 -6.75
N GLY A 12 11.55 0.40 -7.31
CA GLY A 12 12.21 -0.87 -7.64
C GLY A 12 12.39 -1.85 -6.48
N LYS A 13 12.17 -1.43 -5.22
CA LYS A 13 12.03 -2.37 -4.09
C LYS A 13 10.71 -3.13 -4.24
N CYS A 14 10.70 -4.36 -3.76
CA CYS A 14 9.52 -5.21 -3.84
C CYS A 14 9.18 -5.82 -2.48
N VAL A 15 7.89 -6.00 -2.23
CA VAL A 15 7.35 -6.79 -1.12
C VAL A 15 6.60 -8.00 -1.67
N THR A 16 6.59 -9.08 -0.89
CA THR A 16 5.97 -10.34 -1.31
C THR A 16 5.05 -10.90 -0.24
N LEU A 17 3.97 -11.55 -0.67
CA LEU A 17 3.07 -12.31 0.19
C LEU A 17 2.80 -13.66 -0.43
N GLU A 18 2.96 -14.70 0.38
CA GLU A 18 2.53 -16.04 0.04
C GLU A 18 1.06 -16.23 0.41
N ALA A 19 0.21 -16.48 -0.58
CA ALA A 19 -1.22 -16.71 -0.35
C ALA A 19 -1.74 -17.81 -1.29
N GLY A 20 -2.28 -18.88 -0.69
CA GLY A 20 -2.71 -20.07 -1.43
C GLY A 20 -1.55 -20.70 -2.21
N GLU A 21 -1.78 -20.94 -3.51
CA GLU A 21 -0.81 -21.58 -4.42
C GLU A 21 0.17 -20.60 -5.07
N TYR A 22 0.11 -19.31 -4.70
CA TYR A 22 0.88 -18.25 -5.35
C TYR A 22 1.72 -17.45 -4.36
N THR A 23 2.82 -16.92 -4.86
CA THR A 23 3.58 -15.83 -4.25
C THR A 23 3.28 -14.56 -5.05
N TYR A 24 2.67 -13.59 -4.40
CA TYR A 24 2.40 -12.28 -4.96
C TYR A 24 3.58 -11.37 -4.69
N GLU A 25 3.97 -10.58 -5.68
CA GLU A 25 5.06 -9.61 -5.62
C GLU A 25 4.54 -8.26 -6.08
N GLN A 26 4.73 -7.23 -5.26
CA GLN A 26 4.50 -5.84 -5.66
C GLN A 26 5.85 -5.14 -5.66
N CYS A 27 6.18 -4.46 -6.77
CA CYS A 27 7.37 -3.62 -6.86
C CYS A 27 6.98 -2.15 -7.02
N TRP A 28 7.51 -1.30 -6.15
CA TRP A 28 7.17 0.13 -6.09
C TRP A 28 7.50 0.84 -7.41
N LEU A 29 6.47 1.50 -7.97
CA LEU A 29 6.55 2.22 -9.25
C LEU A 29 7.05 1.36 -10.41
N GLY A 30 6.89 0.03 -10.31
CA GLY A 30 7.28 -0.96 -11.31
C GLY A 30 6.07 -1.76 -11.77
N SER A 31 6.02 -3.04 -11.40
CA SER A 31 4.94 -3.96 -11.76
C SER A 31 4.50 -4.82 -10.57
N THR A 32 3.30 -5.38 -10.65
CA THR A 32 2.84 -6.46 -9.76
C THR A 32 2.90 -7.80 -10.48
N LYS A 33 3.20 -8.88 -9.76
CA LYS A 33 3.29 -10.24 -10.32
C LYS A 33 2.64 -11.27 -9.42
N GLN A 34 2.07 -12.29 -10.04
CA GLN A 34 1.66 -13.54 -9.41
C GLN A 34 2.61 -14.64 -9.88
N LYS A 35 3.26 -15.34 -8.95
CA LYS A 35 4.19 -16.45 -9.25
C LYS A 35 3.62 -17.74 -8.67
N SER A 36 3.52 -18.80 -9.47
CA SER A 36 3.06 -20.11 -8.99
C SER A 36 4.12 -20.73 -8.07
N LYS A 37 3.68 -21.34 -6.96
CA LYS A 37 4.59 -22.09 -6.07
C LYS A 37 4.96 -23.47 -6.61
N LYS A 38 4.11 -24.07 -7.43
CA LYS A 38 4.23 -25.46 -7.92
C LYS A 38 4.82 -25.58 -9.32
N GLY A 39 5.14 -24.48 -9.98
CA GLY A 39 5.68 -24.49 -11.34
C GLY A 39 6.35 -23.18 -11.73
N HIS A 40 6.76 -23.06 -12.99
CA HIS A 40 7.50 -21.90 -13.51
C HIS A 40 6.60 -20.76 -14.03
N GLY A 41 5.29 -20.84 -13.81
CA GLY A 41 4.34 -19.84 -14.29
C GLY A 41 4.38 -18.55 -13.46
N GLN A 42 4.62 -17.42 -14.12
CA GLN A 42 4.39 -16.11 -13.53
C GLN A 42 3.51 -15.26 -14.46
N SER A 43 2.65 -14.43 -13.88
CA SER A 43 1.82 -13.48 -14.61
C SER A 43 2.07 -12.06 -14.13
N ASN A 44 2.26 -11.14 -15.08
CA ASN A 44 2.25 -9.72 -14.81
C ASN A 44 0.80 -9.30 -14.50
N MET A 45 0.57 -8.74 -13.32
CA MET A 45 -0.75 -8.32 -12.85
C MET A 45 -1.00 -6.81 -13.02
N GLY A 46 -0.07 -6.09 -13.63
CA GLY A 46 -0.18 -4.67 -13.92
C GLY A 46 1.17 -3.96 -13.83
N ASN A 47 1.26 -2.83 -14.52
CA ASN A 47 2.40 -1.92 -14.52
C ASN A 47 1.95 -0.57 -13.97
N PHE A 48 2.78 0.06 -13.15
CA PHE A 48 2.44 1.32 -12.50
C PHE A 48 2.02 2.38 -13.54
N LYS A 49 0.87 3.01 -13.31
CA LYS A 49 0.35 4.10 -14.14
C LYS A 49 0.27 5.42 -13.41
N ARG A 50 -0.36 5.41 -12.24
CA ARG A 50 -0.70 6.65 -11.52
C ARG A 50 -0.94 6.40 -10.05
N ILE A 51 -0.85 7.49 -9.30
CA ILE A 51 -1.29 7.57 -7.91
C ILE A 51 -2.73 8.09 -7.91
N ALA A 52 -3.58 7.52 -7.07
CA ALA A 52 -4.96 7.91 -6.85
C ALA A 52 -5.25 8.01 -5.36
N ARG A 53 -6.45 8.50 -5.02
CA ARG A 53 -6.98 8.52 -3.66
C ARG A 53 -8.41 8.02 -3.70
N GLU A 54 -8.76 7.14 -2.77
CA GLU A 54 -10.11 6.59 -2.63
C GLU A 54 -10.44 6.40 -1.14
N MET A 55 -11.73 6.37 -0.81
CA MET A 55 -12.19 6.17 0.56
C MET A 55 -12.17 4.68 0.91
N ALA A 56 -11.41 4.33 1.95
CA ALA A 56 -11.55 3.04 2.62
C ALA A 56 -12.66 3.14 3.67
N ASP A 57 -13.47 2.10 3.75
CA ASP A 57 -14.45 1.91 4.82
C ASP A 57 -14.34 0.47 5.33
N GLU A 58 -13.22 0.21 6.02
CA GLU A 58 -12.97 -1.08 6.65
C GLU A 58 -12.96 -0.96 8.16
N GLU A 59 -13.48 -1.99 8.83
CA GLU A 59 -13.30 -2.14 10.26
C GLU A 59 -11.85 -2.51 10.59
N ASP A 60 -11.42 -2.11 11.77
CA ASP A 60 -10.07 -2.43 12.21
C ASP A 60 -9.93 -3.93 12.46
N ARG A 61 -8.88 -4.50 11.86
CA ARG A 61 -8.55 -5.91 12.04
C ARG A 61 -7.82 -6.08 13.37
N ILE A 62 -8.04 -7.22 14.03
CA ILE A 62 -7.45 -7.55 15.33
C ILE A 62 -5.91 -7.54 15.28
N ASP A 63 -5.32 -7.83 14.12
CA ASP A 63 -3.89 -7.85 13.89
C ASP A 63 -3.26 -6.46 13.64
N GLY A 64 -4.08 -5.39 13.64
CA GLY A 64 -3.64 -4.02 13.38
C GLY A 64 -3.25 -3.74 11.93
N LYS A 65 -3.45 -4.68 11.01
CA LYS A 65 -3.08 -4.55 9.59
C LYS A 65 -4.28 -4.12 8.76
N SER A 66 -5.06 -3.13 9.18
CA SER A 66 -6.26 -2.64 8.45
C SER A 66 -5.99 -1.33 7.71
N LEU A 67 -6.77 -1.08 6.65
CA LEU A 67 -6.83 0.25 6.06
C LEU A 67 -7.70 1.20 6.91
N GLY A 68 -8.54 0.69 7.79
CA GLY A 68 -9.47 1.50 8.60
C GLY A 68 -10.41 2.35 7.73
N ARG A 69 -11.00 3.38 8.34
CA ARG A 69 -11.88 4.34 7.66
C ARG A 69 -11.14 5.61 7.25
N GLY A 70 -11.42 6.12 6.06
CA GLY A 70 -10.93 7.40 5.56
C GLY A 70 -10.26 7.33 4.21
N GLU A 71 -9.78 8.47 3.72
CA GLU A 71 -9.10 8.54 2.43
C GLU A 71 -7.75 7.83 2.49
N ARG A 72 -7.49 6.96 1.51
CA ARG A 72 -6.25 6.22 1.34
C ARG A 72 -5.62 6.53 0.00
N MET A 73 -4.30 6.51 -0.03
CA MET A 73 -3.54 6.60 -1.27
C MET A 73 -3.54 5.23 -1.95
N LEU A 74 -3.72 5.24 -3.27
CA LEU A 74 -3.69 4.06 -4.11
C LEU A 74 -2.62 4.21 -5.17
N LEU A 75 -1.92 3.12 -5.48
CA LEU A 75 -1.10 3.01 -6.67
C LEU A 75 -1.84 2.10 -7.67
N LYS A 76 -2.19 2.66 -8.83
CA LYS A 76 -2.90 1.94 -9.89
C LYS A 76 -1.89 1.27 -10.82
N TYR A 77 -1.96 -0.05 -10.93
CA TYR A 77 -1.16 -0.86 -11.84
C TYR A 77 -2.07 -1.44 -12.91
N GLU A 78 -1.83 -1.10 -14.17
CA GLU A 78 -2.72 -1.44 -15.30
C GLU A 78 -1.91 -2.05 -16.45
N ASP A 79 -2.59 -2.49 -17.51
CA ASP A 79 -1.98 -3.10 -18.70
C ASP A 79 -1.07 -4.31 -18.39
N GLY A 80 -1.49 -5.16 -17.46
CA GLY A 80 -0.83 -6.42 -17.16
C GLY A 80 -1.07 -7.47 -18.25
N GLN A 81 -0.63 -8.70 -17.99
CA GLN A 81 -0.80 -9.80 -18.93
C GLN A 81 -2.28 -10.07 -19.21
N GLN A 82 -2.61 -10.29 -20.48
CA GLN A 82 -3.97 -10.61 -20.93
C GLN A 82 -4.55 -11.79 -20.14
N CYS A 83 -5.74 -11.59 -19.58
CA CYS A 83 -6.51 -12.61 -18.90
C CYS A 83 -7.35 -13.40 -19.90
N TRP A 84 -7.47 -14.72 -19.72
CA TRP A 84 -8.34 -15.53 -20.56
C TRP A 84 -9.80 -15.16 -20.32
N ASN A 85 -10.50 -14.70 -21.37
CA ASN A 85 -11.88 -14.19 -21.30
C ASN A 85 -12.05 -13.11 -20.20
N GLY A 86 -11.11 -12.18 -20.09
CA GLY A 86 -11.16 -11.09 -19.14
C GLY A 86 -10.40 -9.86 -19.65
N PRO A 87 -10.42 -8.75 -18.90
CA PRO A 87 -9.60 -7.59 -19.25
C PRO A 87 -8.10 -7.94 -19.10
N GLN A 88 -7.24 -7.02 -19.54
CA GLN A 88 -5.84 -7.06 -19.11
C GLN A 88 -5.79 -7.01 -17.59
N ARG A 89 -4.92 -7.82 -16.99
CA ARG A 89 -4.79 -7.85 -15.52
C ARG A 89 -4.42 -6.47 -15.01
N ARG A 90 -5.07 -6.05 -13.93
CA ARG A 90 -4.76 -4.81 -13.22
C ARG A 90 -4.77 -5.04 -11.72
N THR A 91 -4.02 -4.22 -10.99
CA THR A 91 -3.92 -4.29 -9.54
C THR A 91 -4.04 -2.90 -8.93
N ASP A 92 -4.95 -2.76 -7.98
CA ASP A 92 -5.09 -1.58 -7.14
C ASP A 92 -4.37 -1.82 -5.81
N VAL A 93 -3.28 -1.11 -5.60
CA VAL A 93 -2.47 -1.22 -4.38
C VAL A 93 -2.87 -0.11 -3.42
N TRP A 94 -3.57 -0.47 -2.34
CA TRP A 94 -4.00 0.40 -1.27
C TRP A 94 -2.92 0.51 -0.20
N LEU A 95 -2.62 1.74 0.23
CA LEU A 95 -1.57 2.00 1.20
C LEU A 95 -2.16 2.32 2.58
N GLY A 96 -1.75 1.54 3.59
CA GLY A 96 -2.02 1.76 5.00
C GLY A 96 -0.75 2.22 5.73
N CYS A 97 -0.92 3.09 6.74
CA CYS A 97 0.20 3.52 7.58
C CYS A 97 0.70 2.34 8.43
N ALA A 98 2.00 2.06 8.35
CA ALA A 98 2.67 1.01 9.11
C ALA A 98 4.14 1.38 9.34
N GLU A 99 4.79 0.77 10.32
CA GLU A 99 6.21 1.02 10.62
C GLU A 99 7.17 0.38 9.59
N THR A 100 6.70 -0.63 8.87
CA THR A 100 7.52 -1.40 7.92
C THR A 100 6.77 -1.65 6.62
N GLU A 101 7.54 -1.91 5.56
CA GLU A 101 7.02 -2.28 4.24
C GLU A 101 6.53 -3.73 4.26
N GLU A 102 5.21 -3.96 4.21
CA GLU A 102 4.64 -5.30 4.28
C GLU A 102 3.38 -5.43 3.41
N LEU A 103 3.30 -6.49 2.59
CA LEU A 103 2.08 -6.84 1.86
C LEU A 103 1.14 -7.64 2.77
N TRP A 104 0.08 -7.00 3.25
CA TRP A 104 -0.85 -7.55 4.23
C TRP A 104 -1.88 -8.49 3.61
N ARG A 105 -2.43 -8.11 2.45
CA ARG A 105 -3.50 -8.85 1.81
C ARG A 105 -3.43 -8.73 0.31
N VAL A 106 -3.82 -9.81 -0.35
CA VAL A 106 -4.17 -9.82 -1.77
C VAL A 106 -5.55 -10.44 -1.93
N SER A 107 -6.41 -9.81 -2.72
CA SER A 107 -7.71 -10.34 -3.11
C SER A 107 -7.98 -10.08 -4.59
N GLU A 108 -8.80 -10.93 -5.19
CA GLU A 108 -9.33 -10.73 -6.54
C GLU A 108 -10.73 -10.14 -6.40
N SER A 109 -10.87 -8.84 -6.64
CA SER A 109 -12.14 -8.12 -6.49
C SER A 109 -13.11 -8.45 -7.63
N GLU A 110 -12.57 -8.57 -8.83
CA GLU A 110 -13.26 -9.07 -10.02
C GLU A 110 -12.27 -9.93 -10.80
N LYS A 111 -12.77 -10.68 -11.80
CA LYS A 111 -11.91 -11.52 -12.64
C LYS A 111 -10.73 -10.72 -13.21
N CYS A 112 -9.52 -11.10 -12.82
CA CYS A 112 -8.26 -10.46 -13.23
C CYS A 112 -8.10 -8.99 -12.78
N VAL A 113 -8.91 -8.54 -11.82
CA VAL A 113 -8.80 -7.25 -11.14
C VAL A 113 -8.46 -7.51 -9.68
N TYR A 114 -7.24 -7.17 -9.31
CA TYR A 114 -6.69 -7.49 -8.00
C TYR A 114 -6.66 -6.26 -7.12
N ARG A 115 -6.79 -6.50 -5.82
CA ARG A 115 -6.57 -5.52 -4.77
C ARG A 115 -5.46 -6.03 -3.86
N MET A 116 -4.47 -5.19 -3.63
CA MET A 116 -3.37 -5.44 -2.70
C MET A 116 -3.39 -4.38 -1.60
N GLU A 117 -3.19 -4.78 -0.36
CA GLU A 117 -3.13 -3.88 0.80
C GLU A 117 -1.74 -3.95 1.38
N ILE A 118 -1.05 -2.81 1.40
CA ILE A 118 0.35 -2.72 1.82
C ILE A 118 0.45 -1.75 2.99
N GLY A 119 1.06 -2.22 4.07
CA GLY A 119 1.58 -1.38 5.14
C GLY A 119 2.87 -0.72 4.69
N THR A 120 2.94 0.61 4.82
CA THR A 120 4.15 1.37 4.50
C THR A 120 4.25 2.63 5.35
N PRO A 121 5.46 3.02 5.81
CA PRO A 121 5.68 4.34 6.38
C PRO A 121 5.29 5.48 5.45
N ALA A 122 5.32 5.26 4.13
CA ALA A 122 4.99 6.28 3.13
C ALA A 122 3.52 6.72 3.15
N ALA A 123 2.64 5.94 3.79
CA ALA A 123 1.23 6.25 3.94
C ALA A 123 0.90 6.90 5.30
N CYS A 124 1.88 7.05 6.18
CA CYS A 124 1.70 7.73 7.45
C CYS A 124 1.69 9.24 7.23
N ASP A 125 0.71 9.91 7.82
CA ASP A 125 0.63 11.36 7.81
C ASP A 125 1.62 11.94 8.83
N PHE A 126 2.82 12.28 8.37
CA PHE A 126 3.82 12.93 9.21
C PHE A 126 3.45 14.38 9.56
N SER A 127 2.46 14.98 8.89
CA SER A 127 1.99 16.34 9.21
C SER A 127 1.23 16.44 10.53
N ARG A 128 0.89 15.30 11.16
CA ARG A 128 0.39 15.27 12.55
C ARG A 128 1.49 15.32 13.61
N TRP A 129 2.76 15.28 13.23
CA TRP A 129 3.88 15.34 14.18
C TRP A 129 4.51 16.74 14.28
N ASP A 130 4.18 17.67 13.39
CA ASP A 130 4.65 19.06 13.45
C ASP A 130 3.47 20.00 13.76
N VAL A 131 3.09 20.10 15.04
CA VAL A 131 2.62 21.30 15.78
C VAL A 131 2.05 20.82 17.14
N GLY A 132 2.78 21.06 18.24
CA GLY A 132 2.10 21.28 19.53
C GLY A 132 2.67 20.70 20.83
N SER A 133 3.75 19.92 20.84
CA SER A 133 4.34 19.42 22.10
C SER A 133 5.65 20.16 22.45
N GLN A 134 5.57 21.48 22.60
CA GLN A 134 6.53 22.16 23.47
C GLN A 134 6.15 21.88 24.94
N PRO A 135 7.03 21.30 25.77
CA PRO A 135 6.77 21.22 27.20
C PRO A 135 6.72 22.65 27.76
N LYS A 136 5.56 23.06 28.29
CA LYS A 136 5.41 24.36 28.97
C LYS A 136 6.35 24.37 30.18
N LYS A 137 7.34 25.27 30.19
CA LYS A 137 8.11 25.59 31.42
C LYS A 137 7.14 26.06 32.51
N PRO A 138 7.21 25.53 33.75
CA PRO A 138 6.39 26.03 34.84
C PRO A 138 6.83 27.46 35.21
N ARG A 139 5.87 28.40 35.30
CA ARG A 139 6.10 29.74 35.87
C ARG A 139 6.21 29.58 37.39
N HIS A 140 7.37 29.93 37.94
CA HIS A 140 7.53 30.17 39.37
C HIS A 140 6.67 31.39 39.74
N ARG A 141 5.80 31.24 40.74
CA ARG A 141 4.97 32.30 41.30
C ARG A 141 5.79 32.92 42.43
N ASP A 142 6.43 34.06 42.18
CA ASP A 142 7.01 34.85 43.26
C ASP A 142 5.88 35.58 44.00
N GLU A 143 5.69 35.19 45.25
CA GLU A 143 4.86 35.90 46.23
C GLU A 143 5.61 37.14 46.73
N LEU A 144 4.92 38.28 46.75
CA LEU A 144 5.17 39.44 47.61
C LEU A 144 3.90 40.27 47.71
#